data_AF-A0A7H1MKY6-F1
#
_entry.id   AF-A0A7H1MKY6-F1
#
_cell.length_a   1.000
_cell.length_b   1.000
_cell.length_c   1.000
_cell.angle_alpha   90.00
_cell.angle_beta   90.00
_cell.angle_gamma   90.00
#
_symmetry.space_group_name_H-M   'P 1'
#
loop_
_entity.id
_entity.type
_entity.pdbx_description
1 polymer ?
#
loop_
_entity_poly.entity_id
_entity_poly.type
_entity_poly.pdbx_seq_one_letter_code
_entity_poly.pdbx_strand_id
1 'polypeptide(L)'
;MTQLTEILGIKYPLIQGSMARISTHELVIAVANAGGLGVLTSVGMNPEGLRSEIRQIKAETDQPFAVNLMLMMDNIADLVKVIIEEKVPIVMTGAGTPKRYMPELLAAGIKVIPVIPSVKVAQKMEALGAVAVVAEGMESGGHIGSTTTMALVPQVASAVKIPVIAAGGIGDGRGVAAAFALGAQGVQVGTLFLTADETPISEAFKLAIINANDTSTTVTGQRAGAPVRSLKNPMIEKYIALEADGATWDELEKLVLHSLSKAAFDGDMENGSIMAGEIAGLIKTRRPVKQIIEDLFQEAHRVIQNLERN
;
A
#
# COMPACT_ATOMS: atom_id res chain seq x y z
N MET A 1 5.03 17.72 14.32
CA MET A 1 3.86 16.81 14.37
C MET A 1 2.88 17.25 13.32
N THR A 2 2.27 16.31 12.60
CA THR A 2 1.22 16.61 11.61
C THR A 2 -0.15 16.28 12.22
N GLN A 3 -1.22 16.87 11.70
CA GLN A 3 -2.59 16.50 12.08
C GLN A 3 -2.82 14.98 11.91
N LEU A 4 -2.21 14.37 10.89
CA LEU A 4 -2.25 12.92 10.67
C LEU A 4 -1.64 12.12 11.83
N THR A 5 -0.47 12.52 12.35
CA THR A 5 0.16 11.80 13.49
C THR A 5 -0.72 11.78 14.73
N GLU A 6 -1.45 12.87 15.00
CA GLU A 6 -2.38 12.98 16.13
C GLU A 6 -3.63 12.13 15.91
N ILE A 7 -4.22 12.17 14.72
CA ILE A 7 -5.39 11.36 14.36
C ILE A 7 -5.08 9.87 14.51
N LEU A 8 -3.91 9.43 14.06
CA LEU A 8 -3.54 8.02 14.02
C LEU A 8 -2.87 7.53 15.32
N GLY A 9 -2.33 8.42 16.13
CA GLY A 9 -1.57 8.05 17.34
C GLY A 9 -0.20 7.46 17.02
N ILE A 10 0.45 7.90 15.94
CA ILE A 10 1.75 7.40 15.46
C ILE A 10 2.82 8.48 15.54
N LYS A 11 4.09 8.08 15.65
CA LYS A 11 5.24 8.99 15.75
C LYS A 11 5.60 9.62 14.40
N TYR A 12 5.66 8.80 13.36
CA TYR A 12 6.00 9.22 12.01
C TYR A 12 4.74 9.20 11.14
N PRO A 13 4.49 10.22 10.30
CA PRO A 13 3.36 10.25 9.37
C PRO A 13 3.62 9.31 8.17
N LEU A 14 3.87 8.04 8.46
CA LEU A 14 4.19 6.99 7.52
C LEU A 14 3.28 5.80 7.74
N ILE A 15 2.70 5.34 6.65
CA ILE A 15 1.89 4.14 6.56
C ILE A 15 2.67 3.12 5.71
N GLN A 16 2.87 1.92 6.21
CA GLN A 16 3.31 0.82 5.36
C GLN A 16 2.11 0.34 4.54
N GLY A 17 2.15 0.49 3.21
CA GLY A 17 1.00 0.18 2.36
C GLY A 17 0.67 -1.32 2.33
N SER A 18 -0.60 -1.69 2.42
CA SER A 18 -1.05 -3.09 2.42
C SER A 18 -0.63 -3.84 1.15
N MET A 19 0.17 -4.89 1.32
CA MET A 19 0.64 -5.75 0.24
C MET A 19 -0.05 -7.11 0.36
N ALA A 20 -0.82 -7.48 -0.66
CA ALA A 20 -1.68 -8.66 -0.64
C ALA A 20 -0.90 -9.92 -0.25
N ARG A 21 -1.41 -10.64 0.76
CA ARG A 21 -0.79 -11.83 1.39
C ARG A 21 0.58 -11.62 2.05
N ILE A 22 1.22 -10.46 1.89
CA ILE A 22 2.59 -10.19 2.37
C ILE A 22 2.58 -9.42 3.69
N SER A 23 1.67 -8.46 3.85
CA SER A 23 1.58 -7.66 5.07
C SER A 23 0.86 -8.44 6.18
N THR A 24 1.57 -9.39 6.80
CA THR A 24 1.17 -10.16 7.99
C THR A 24 1.64 -9.50 9.28
N HIS A 25 1.27 -10.07 10.43
CA HIS A 25 1.57 -9.53 11.75
C HIS A 25 3.04 -9.16 11.97
N GLU A 26 4.00 -9.93 11.47
CA GLU A 26 5.44 -9.68 11.67
C GLU A 26 5.87 -8.30 11.15
N LEU A 27 5.50 -7.98 9.89
CA LEU A 27 5.79 -6.67 9.30
C LEU A 27 5.00 -5.56 9.99
N VAL A 28 3.73 -5.83 10.33
CA VAL A 28 2.85 -4.84 10.97
C VAL A 28 3.38 -4.44 12.34
N ILE A 29 3.78 -5.41 13.17
CA ILE A 29 4.38 -5.21 14.49
C ILE A 29 5.68 -4.40 14.36
N ALA A 30 6.54 -4.77 13.40
CA ALA A 30 7.81 -4.07 13.17
C ALA A 30 7.59 -2.58 12.81
N VAL A 31 6.63 -2.28 11.93
CA VAL A 31 6.31 -0.90 11.52
C VAL A 31 5.69 -0.11 12.68
N ALA A 32 4.74 -0.73 13.40
CA ALA A 32 4.08 -0.10 14.53
C ALA A 32 5.08 0.24 15.65
N ASN A 33 5.95 -0.70 16.02
CA ASN A 33 7.00 -0.51 17.04
C ASN A 33 8.08 0.50 16.60
N ALA A 34 8.32 0.64 15.31
CA ALA A 34 9.18 1.70 14.76
C ALA A 34 8.50 3.09 14.72
N GLY A 35 7.22 3.17 15.05
CA GLY A 35 6.45 4.41 15.17
C GLY A 35 5.73 4.86 13.91
N GLY A 36 5.65 4.01 12.88
CA GLY A 36 4.74 4.19 11.74
C GLY A 36 3.41 3.47 11.97
N LEU A 37 2.54 3.48 10.96
CA LEU A 37 1.32 2.67 10.93
C LEU A 37 1.54 1.41 10.08
N GLY A 38 1.63 0.25 10.73
CA GLY A 38 1.63 -1.04 10.04
C GLY A 38 0.22 -1.40 9.56
N VAL A 39 0.09 -1.99 8.37
CA VAL A 39 -1.22 -2.31 7.78
C VAL A 39 -1.32 -3.79 7.43
N LEU A 40 -2.08 -4.54 8.23
CA LEU A 40 -2.39 -5.94 7.99
C LEU A 40 -3.28 -6.09 6.74
N THR A 41 -2.93 -7.00 5.83
CA THR A 41 -3.80 -7.31 4.69
C THR A 41 -4.85 -8.34 5.06
N SER A 42 -6.11 -8.15 4.64
CA SER A 42 -7.14 -9.20 4.74
C SER A 42 -7.22 -10.09 3.49
N VAL A 43 -6.42 -9.80 2.45
CA VAL A 43 -6.55 -10.45 1.15
C VAL A 43 -6.19 -11.94 1.25
N GLY A 44 -7.14 -12.80 0.86
CA GLY A 44 -6.99 -14.25 0.91
C GLY A 44 -7.24 -14.87 2.30
N MET A 45 -7.69 -14.08 3.28
CA MET A 45 -8.02 -14.57 4.61
C MET A 45 -9.52 -14.89 4.74
N ASN A 46 -9.81 -15.90 5.55
CA ASN A 46 -11.14 -16.12 6.12
C ASN A 46 -11.25 -15.39 7.48
N PRO A 47 -12.46 -15.36 8.10
CA PRO A 47 -12.66 -14.66 9.37
C PRO A 47 -11.73 -15.11 10.51
N GLU A 48 -11.46 -16.41 10.63
CA GLU A 48 -10.62 -16.95 11.70
C GLU A 48 -9.14 -16.60 11.49
N GLY A 49 -8.66 -16.69 10.25
CA GLY A 49 -7.30 -16.28 9.89
C GLY A 49 -7.06 -14.79 10.19
N LEU A 50 -8.01 -13.92 9.81
CA LEU A 50 -7.92 -12.50 10.12
C LEU A 50 -7.91 -12.26 11.64
N ARG A 51 -8.76 -12.97 12.39
CA ARG A 51 -8.81 -12.87 13.85
C ARG A 51 -7.48 -13.28 14.50
N SER A 52 -6.90 -14.37 14.02
CA SER A 52 -5.61 -14.87 14.49
C SER A 52 -4.51 -13.81 14.30
N GLU A 53 -4.37 -13.27 13.10
CA GLU A 53 -3.38 -12.22 12.80
C GLU A 53 -3.56 -10.96 13.66
N ILE A 54 -4.81 -10.50 13.83
CA ILE A 54 -5.12 -9.35 14.69
C ILE A 54 -4.68 -9.59 16.15
N ARG A 55 -4.91 -10.81 16.67
CA ARG A 55 -4.54 -11.17 18.04
C ARG A 55 -3.03 -11.28 18.22
N GLN A 56 -2.31 -11.79 17.22
CA GLN A 56 -0.84 -11.81 17.24
C GLN A 56 -0.27 -10.39 17.31
N ILE A 57 -0.79 -9.45 16.50
CA ILE A 57 -0.36 -8.05 16.55
C ILE A 57 -0.57 -7.47 17.95
N LYS A 58 -1.77 -7.62 18.51
CA LYS A 58 -2.11 -7.10 19.83
C LYS A 58 -1.35 -7.75 20.99
N ALA A 59 -0.85 -8.96 20.81
CA ALA A 59 -0.04 -9.63 21.81
C ALA A 59 1.38 -9.07 21.89
N GLU A 60 1.88 -8.48 20.81
CA GLU A 60 3.28 -8.04 20.69
C GLU A 60 3.47 -6.51 20.59
N THR A 61 2.39 -5.73 20.44
CA THR A 61 2.46 -4.28 20.46
C THR A 61 1.19 -3.60 20.97
N ASP A 62 1.38 -2.52 21.73
CA ASP A 62 0.33 -1.57 22.12
C ASP A 62 0.19 -0.39 21.12
N GLN A 63 1.05 -0.34 20.09
CA GLN A 63 1.01 0.71 19.08
C GLN A 63 -0.18 0.50 18.12
N PRO A 64 -0.77 1.58 17.58
CA PRO A 64 -1.87 1.46 16.64
C PRO A 64 -1.40 0.78 15.34
N PHE A 65 -2.29 -0.04 14.77
CA PHE A 65 -2.13 -0.67 13.47
C PHE A 65 -3.43 -0.56 12.68
N ALA A 66 -3.39 -0.82 11.38
CA ALA A 66 -4.59 -0.87 10.55
C ALA A 66 -4.80 -2.25 9.94
N VAL A 67 -6.04 -2.51 9.52
CA VAL A 67 -6.39 -3.64 8.66
C VAL A 67 -6.90 -3.11 7.33
N ASN A 68 -6.33 -3.59 6.22
CA ASN A 68 -6.80 -3.29 4.89
C ASN A 68 -7.86 -4.30 4.44
N LEU A 69 -9.01 -3.78 4.01
CA LEU A 69 -10.11 -4.53 3.43
C LEU A 69 -10.13 -4.37 1.90
N MET A 70 -10.09 -5.50 1.19
CA MET A 70 -10.39 -5.56 -0.23
C MET A 70 -11.90 -5.78 -0.38
N LEU A 71 -12.63 -4.72 -0.70
CA LEU A 71 -14.09 -4.66 -0.55
C LEU A 71 -14.85 -5.47 -1.62
N MET A 72 -14.15 -6.02 -2.61
CA MET A 72 -14.74 -6.88 -3.64
C MET A 72 -14.63 -8.38 -3.30
N MET A 73 -14.06 -8.74 -2.15
CA MET A 73 -14.05 -10.14 -1.69
C MET A 73 -15.45 -10.61 -1.29
N ASP A 74 -15.83 -11.83 -1.66
CA ASP A 74 -17.17 -12.38 -1.39
C ASP A 74 -17.50 -12.47 0.11
N ASN A 75 -16.49 -12.71 0.95
CA ASN A 75 -16.62 -12.84 2.41
C ASN A 75 -16.43 -11.52 3.17
N ILE A 76 -16.44 -10.37 2.48
CA ILE A 76 -16.11 -9.07 3.09
C ILE A 76 -17.00 -8.73 4.30
N ALA A 77 -18.28 -9.12 4.28
CA ALA A 77 -19.19 -8.87 5.40
C ALA A 77 -18.72 -9.55 6.70
N ASP A 78 -18.21 -10.78 6.60
CA ASP A 78 -17.71 -11.52 7.76
C ASP A 78 -16.39 -10.94 8.26
N LEU A 79 -15.53 -10.46 7.35
CA LEU A 79 -14.27 -9.80 7.73
C LEU A 79 -14.52 -8.48 8.47
N VAL A 80 -15.50 -7.68 8.04
CA VAL A 80 -15.89 -6.45 8.74
C VAL A 80 -16.40 -6.75 10.15
N LYS A 81 -17.19 -7.83 10.32
CA LYS A 81 -17.63 -8.29 11.63
C LYS A 81 -16.45 -8.61 12.56
N VAL A 82 -15.45 -9.35 12.07
CA VAL A 82 -14.23 -9.66 12.85
C VAL A 82 -13.50 -8.37 13.27
N ILE A 83 -13.35 -7.42 12.35
CA ILE A 83 -12.69 -6.13 12.60
C ILE A 83 -13.38 -5.35 13.73
N ILE A 84 -14.72 -5.31 13.73
CA ILE A 84 -15.52 -4.63 14.75
C ILE A 84 -15.41 -5.37 16.09
N GLU A 85 -15.55 -6.69 16.10
CA GLU A 85 -15.46 -7.52 17.32
C GLU A 85 -14.08 -7.42 17.98
N GLU A 86 -13.04 -7.46 17.15
CA GLU A 86 -11.66 -7.28 17.58
C GLU A 86 -11.29 -5.81 17.75
N LYS A 87 -12.21 -4.84 17.63
CA LYS A 87 -11.96 -3.41 17.91
C LYS A 87 -10.69 -2.87 17.25
N VAL A 88 -10.47 -3.21 15.98
CA VAL A 88 -9.33 -2.70 15.22
C VAL A 88 -9.42 -1.17 15.16
N PRO A 89 -8.34 -0.41 15.46
CA PRO A 89 -8.46 1.04 15.60
C PRO A 89 -8.62 1.76 14.26
N ILE A 90 -8.03 1.23 13.18
CA ILE A 90 -8.00 1.84 11.86
C ILE A 90 -8.29 0.79 10.79
N VAL A 91 -9.17 1.13 9.84
CA VAL A 91 -9.44 0.35 8.63
C VAL A 91 -9.00 1.12 7.41
N MET A 92 -8.23 0.47 6.55
CA MET A 92 -7.94 0.96 5.21
C MET A 92 -8.77 0.20 4.18
N THR A 93 -9.13 0.84 3.08
CA THR A 93 -9.91 0.17 2.02
C THR A 93 -9.26 0.33 0.67
N GLY A 94 -9.12 -0.79 -0.04
CA GLY A 94 -8.63 -0.83 -1.41
C GLY A 94 -9.77 -0.79 -2.43
N ALA A 95 -9.70 -1.64 -3.46
CA ALA A 95 -10.71 -1.72 -4.51
C ALA A 95 -12.13 -1.97 -3.96
N GLY A 96 -13.11 -1.24 -4.51
CA GLY A 96 -14.52 -1.25 -4.11
C GLY A 96 -14.97 0.06 -3.44
N THR A 97 -16.08 0.03 -2.69
CA THR A 97 -16.58 1.21 -1.96
C THR A 97 -17.00 0.88 -0.52
N PRO A 98 -16.51 1.61 0.49
CA PRO A 98 -16.84 1.34 1.88
C PRO A 98 -18.23 1.82 2.28
N LYS A 99 -18.98 2.46 1.39
CA LYS A 99 -20.27 3.12 1.69
C LYS A 99 -21.23 2.26 2.51
N ARG A 100 -21.31 0.95 2.21
CA ARG A 100 -22.18 0.01 2.92
C ARG A 100 -21.76 -0.20 4.38
N TYR A 101 -20.45 -0.26 4.64
CA TYR A 101 -19.86 -0.62 5.93
C TYR A 101 -19.48 0.61 6.76
N MET A 102 -19.48 1.80 6.16
CA MET A 102 -19.09 3.03 6.83
C MET A 102 -19.89 3.30 8.11
N PRO A 103 -21.24 3.18 8.15
CA PRO A 103 -22.00 3.47 9.35
C PRO A 103 -21.62 2.58 10.55
N GLU A 104 -21.42 1.28 10.33
CA GLU A 104 -21.07 0.33 11.39
C GLU A 104 -19.61 0.48 11.85
N LEU A 105 -18.68 0.71 10.93
CA LEU A 105 -17.28 0.98 11.26
C LEU A 105 -17.14 2.25 12.11
N LEU A 106 -17.80 3.33 11.70
CA LEU A 106 -17.77 4.60 12.43
C LEU A 106 -18.49 4.49 13.79
N ALA A 107 -19.62 3.78 13.87
CA ALA A 107 -20.32 3.55 15.14
C ALA A 107 -19.48 2.74 16.13
N ALA A 108 -18.61 1.85 15.64
CA ALA A 108 -17.63 1.12 16.44
C ALA A 108 -16.40 1.96 16.84
N GLY A 109 -16.33 3.24 16.43
CA GLY A 109 -15.20 4.13 16.70
C GLY A 109 -13.98 3.89 15.82
N ILE A 110 -14.13 3.12 14.74
CA ILE A 110 -13.04 2.76 13.83
C ILE A 110 -12.79 3.91 12.85
N LYS A 111 -11.52 4.33 12.75
CA LYS A 111 -11.08 5.33 11.77
C LYS A 111 -10.95 4.67 10.41
N VAL A 112 -11.55 5.26 9.37
CA VAL A 112 -11.50 4.69 8.01
C VAL A 112 -10.69 5.58 7.08
N ILE A 113 -9.74 4.98 6.35
CA ILE A 113 -8.82 5.64 5.41
C ILE A 113 -8.85 4.91 4.06
N PRO A 114 -9.66 5.38 3.09
CA PRO A 114 -9.70 4.77 1.76
C PRO A 114 -8.51 5.15 0.89
N VAL A 115 -8.07 4.21 0.05
CA VAL A 115 -7.17 4.47 -1.08
C VAL A 115 -8.00 4.94 -2.26
N ILE A 116 -7.61 6.07 -2.87
CA ILE A 116 -8.40 6.75 -3.91
C ILE A 116 -7.56 7.01 -5.16
N PRO A 117 -8.17 6.90 -6.37
CA PRO A 117 -7.48 7.20 -7.63
C PRO A 117 -7.85 8.56 -8.25
N SER A 118 -8.73 9.35 -7.60
CA SER A 118 -9.20 10.62 -8.16
C SER A 118 -9.82 11.56 -7.12
N VAL A 119 -9.82 12.86 -7.45
CA VAL A 119 -10.48 13.93 -6.66
C VAL A 119 -11.94 13.61 -6.36
N LYS A 120 -12.70 13.16 -7.36
CA LYS A 120 -14.12 12.83 -7.20
C LYS A 120 -14.34 11.72 -6.17
N VAL A 121 -13.46 10.73 -6.12
CA VAL A 121 -13.54 9.66 -5.12
C VAL A 121 -13.13 10.19 -3.75
N ALA A 122 -12.08 11.01 -3.64
CA ALA A 122 -11.67 11.63 -2.38
C ALA A 122 -12.81 12.42 -1.70
N GLN A 123 -13.48 13.30 -2.45
CA GLN A 123 -14.62 14.09 -1.94
C GLN A 123 -15.78 13.20 -1.48
N LYS A 124 -16.05 12.10 -2.20
CA LYS A 124 -17.06 11.11 -1.77
C LYS A 124 -16.66 10.42 -0.48
N MET A 125 -15.40 10.05 -0.31
CA MET A 125 -14.91 9.39 0.91
C MET A 125 -14.96 10.34 2.11
N GLU A 126 -14.60 11.60 1.91
CA GLU A 126 -14.77 12.65 2.92
C GLU A 126 -16.25 12.81 3.32
N ALA A 127 -17.16 12.88 2.35
CA ALA A 127 -18.60 12.99 2.63
C ALA A 127 -19.18 11.76 3.36
N LEU A 128 -18.52 10.60 3.26
CA LEU A 128 -18.88 9.39 4.00
C LEU A 128 -18.30 9.36 5.42
N GLY A 129 -17.44 10.32 5.80
CA GLY A 129 -16.82 10.42 7.12
C GLY A 129 -15.46 9.73 7.22
N ALA A 130 -14.75 9.53 6.11
CA ALA A 130 -13.35 9.10 6.16
C ALA A 130 -12.51 10.12 6.94
N VAL A 131 -11.58 9.66 7.77
CA VAL A 131 -10.76 10.56 8.59
C VAL A 131 -9.53 11.08 7.84
N ALA A 132 -9.16 10.41 6.75
CA ALA A 132 -8.08 10.75 5.84
C ALA A 132 -8.26 9.94 4.54
N VAL A 133 -7.51 10.27 3.49
CA VAL A 133 -7.47 9.50 2.24
C VAL A 133 -6.04 9.27 1.77
N VAL A 134 -5.78 8.10 1.19
CA VAL A 134 -4.51 7.83 0.49
C VAL A 134 -4.70 8.13 -1.00
N ALA A 135 -4.02 9.14 -1.51
CA ALA A 135 -3.96 9.45 -2.93
C ALA A 135 -2.82 8.65 -3.58
N GLU A 136 -3.16 7.61 -4.33
CA GLU A 136 -2.18 6.68 -4.91
C GLU A 136 -1.97 6.93 -6.40
N GLY A 137 -0.73 7.27 -6.76
CA GLY A 137 -0.30 7.46 -8.14
C GLY A 137 -0.03 6.16 -8.89
N MET A 138 -0.16 6.20 -10.21
CA MET A 138 0.02 5.05 -11.10
C MET A 138 1.44 4.44 -11.11
N GLU A 139 2.42 5.15 -10.55
CA GLU A 139 3.78 4.66 -10.33
C GLU A 139 3.90 3.69 -9.14
N SER A 140 2.82 3.47 -8.36
CA SER A 140 2.75 2.44 -7.31
C SER A 140 2.80 1.02 -7.88
N GLY A 141 3.11 0.04 -7.02
CA GLY A 141 3.08 -1.38 -7.39
C GLY A 141 1.72 -2.02 -7.13
N GLY A 142 1.39 -3.09 -7.85
CA GLY A 142 0.10 -3.76 -7.72
C GLY A 142 -0.98 -3.09 -8.57
N HIS A 143 -2.24 -3.12 -8.13
CA HIS A 143 -3.33 -2.51 -8.89
C HIS A 143 -3.23 -0.99 -8.87
N ILE A 144 -3.33 -0.34 -10.03
CA ILE A 144 -3.08 1.09 -10.15
C ILE A 144 -4.24 1.88 -10.77
N GLY A 145 -4.28 3.18 -10.49
CA GLY A 145 -5.06 4.14 -11.26
C GLY A 145 -4.32 4.60 -12.52
N SER A 146 -4.78 5.71 -13.10
CA SER A 146 -4.18 6.32 -14.31
C SER A 146 -3.61 7.72 -14.10
N THR A 147 -3.61 8.25 -12.88
CA THR A 147 -3.05 9.57 -12.56
C THR A 147 -1.76 9.38 -11.76
N THR A 148 -0.73 10.19 -12.03
CA THR A 148 0.55 10.10 -11.30
C THR A 148 0.47 10.75 -9.92
N THR A 149 1.37 10.41 -9.01
CA THR A 149 1.44 11.00 -7.65
C THR A 149 1.61 12.52 -7.73
N MET A 150 2.49 12.99 -8.62
CA MET A 150 2.77 14.41 -8.84
C MET A 150 1.51 15.21 -9.21
N ALA A 151 0.63 14.64 -10.04
CA ALA A 151 -0.60 15.31 -10.45
C ALA A 151 -1.75 15.09 -9.46
N LEU A 152 -1.89 13.87 -8.92
CA LEU A 152 -3.03 13.48 -8.10
C LEU A 152 -3.00 14.14 -6.72
N VAL A 153 -1.88 14.07 -6.02
CA VAL A 153 -1.76 14.52 -4.63
C VAL A 153 -2.16 15.99 -4.44
N PRO A 154 -1.62 16.97 -5.18
CA PRO A 154 -1.98 18.38 -4.96
C PRO A 154 -3.43 18.69 -5.32
N GLN A 155 -3.97 18.03 -6.34
CA GLN A 155 -5.39 18.19 -6.71
C GLN A 155 -6.32 17.65 -5.62
N VAL A 156 -5.99 16.50 -5.04
CA VAL A 156 -6.77 15.92 -3.94
C VAL A 156 -6.63 16.79 -2.69
N ALA A 157 -5.41 17.20 -2.31
CA ALA A 157 -5.16 18.05 -1.15
C ALA A 157 -5.88 19.40 -1.24
N SER A 158 -6.06 19.94 -2.44
CA SER A 158 -6.82 21.18 -2.66
C SER A 158 -8.35 20.98 -2.58
N ALA A 159 -8.83 19.74 -2.74
CA ALA A 159 -10.25 19.45 -2.94
C ALA A 159 -10.97 18.87 -1.71
N VAL A 160 -10.23 18.42 -0.69
CA VAL A 160 -10.75 17.89 0.58
C VAL A 160 -10.13 18.62 1.77
N LYS A 161 -10.80 18.56 2.92
CA LYS A 161 -10.34 19.16 4.20
C LYS A 161 -9.64 18.14 5.09
N ILE A 162 -9.95 16.86 4.93
CA ILE A 162 -9.28 15.76 5.66
C ILE A 162 -7.83 15.57 5.18
N PRO A 163 -6.92 15.07 6.03
CA PRO A 163 -5.55 14.77 5.66
C PRO A 163 -5.43 13.88 4.41
N VAL A 164 -4.51 14.25 3.52
CA VAL A 164 -4.12 13.45 2.35
C VAL A 164 -2.78 12.78 2.61
N ILE A 165 -2.72 11.48 2.37
CA ILE A 165 -1.50 10.68 2.40
C ILE A 165 -1.08 10.40 0.96
N ALA A 166 0.15 10.73 0.57
CA ALA A 166 0.67 10.42 -0.75
C ALA A 166 1.15 8.96 -0.85
N ALA A 167 0.82 8.25 -1.92
CA ALA A 167 1.32 6.91 -2.20
C ALA A 167 1.76 6.77 -3.67
N GLY A 168 2.78 5.94 -3.91
CA GLY A 168 3.37 5.72 -5.23
C GLY A 168 4.60 6.60 -5.46
N GLY A 169 5.72 5.98 -5.82
CA GLY A 169 6.97 6.70 -6.14
C GLY A 169 7.84 7.11 -4.94
N ILE A 170 7.49 6.73 -3.70
CA ILE A 170 8.21 7.15 -2.48
C ILE A 170 9.15 6.03 -2.01
N GLY A 171 10.45 6.25 -2.12
CA GLY A 171 11.49 5.27 -1.77
C GLY A 171 12.64 5.81 -0.92
N ASP A 172 12.70 7.12 -0.71
CA ASP A 172 13.72 7.82 0.07
C ASP A 172 13.18 9.13 0.68
N GLY A 173 14.03 9.89 1.38
CA GLY A 173 13.62 11.15 2.00
C GLY A 173 13.28 12.27 1.02
N ARG A 174 13.79 12.22 -0.22
CA ARG A 174 13.41 13.19 -1.27
C ARG A 174 11.96 12.99 -1.70
N GLY A 175 11.54 11.73 -1.87
CA GLY A 175 10.14 11.39 -2.12
C GLY A 175 9.21 11.84 -1.00
N VAL A 176 9.63 11.68 0.26
CA VAL A 176 8.89 12.20 1.42
C VAL A 176 8.78 13.72 1.37
N ALA A 177 9.89 14.44 1.21
CA ALA A 177 9.87 15.90 1.12
C ALA A 177 8.98 16.42 -0.04
N ALA A 178 9.06 15.78 -1.20
CA ALA A 178 8.21 16.11 -2.35
C ALA A 178 6.72 15.89 -2.05
N ALA A 179 6.35 14.77 -1.43
CA ALA A 179 4.96 14.52 -1.04
C ALA A 179 4.40 15.61 -0.12
N PHE A 180 5.19 16.03 0.86
CA PHE A 180 4.81 17.13 1.76
C PHE A 180 4.68 18.46 1.02
N ALA A 181 5.60 18.76 0.09
CA ALA A 181 5.51 19.96 -0.75
C ALA A 181 4.25 19.97 -1.64
N LEU A 182 3.76 18.80 -2.06
CA LEU A 182 2.51 18.64 -2.80
C LEU A 182 1.24 18.79 -1.94
N GLY A 183 1.38 19.01 -0.62
CA GLY A 183 0.27 19.19 0.31
C GLY A 183 -0.18 17.92 1.04
N ALA A 184 0.55 16.81 0.91
CA ALA A 184 0.31 15.64 1.74
C ALA A 184 0.73 15.90 3.20
N GLN A 185 0.06 15.24 4.14
CA GLN A 185 0.39 15.30 5.58
C GLN A 185 1.05 14.01 6.09
N GLY A 186 1.33 13.08 5.18
CA GLY A 186 2.02 11.83 5.40
C GLY A 186 2.22 11.06 4.10
N VAL A 187 2.89 9.91 4.21
CA VAL A 187 3.24 9.05 3.08
C VAL A 187 2.80 7.62 3.33
N GLN A 188 2.38 6.93 2.27
CA GLN A 188 2.25 5.49 2.25
C GLN A 188 3.34 4.90 1.36
N VAL A 189 4.10 3.96 1.91
CA VAL A 189 5.26 3.36 1.25
C VAL A 189 5.01 1.86 1.12
N GLY A 190 5.17 1.32 -0.09
CA GLY A 190 4.97 -0.10 -0.38
C GLY A 190 6.29 -0.79 -0.76
N THR A 191 6.77 -0.54 -1.98
CA THR A 191 7.91 -1.26 -2.58
C THR A 191 9.18 -1.25 -1.74
N LEU A 192 9.48 -0.17 -1.00
CA LEU A 192 10.64 -0.15 -0.09
C LEU A 192 10.49 -1.11 1.09
N PHE A 193 9.27 -1.32 1.60
CA PHE A 193 9.04 -2.29 2.66
C PHE A 193 9.13 -3.74 2.18
N LEU A 194 8.99 -4.01 0.87
CA LEU A 194 9.25 -5.36 0.34
C LEU A 194 10.70 -5.81 0.59
N THR A 195 11.65 -4.87 0.69
CA THR A 195 13.07 -5.18 0.94
C THR A 195 13.45 -5.08 2.42
N ALA A 196 12.49 -4.91 3.34
CA ALA A 196 12.78 -4.93 4.77
C ALA A 196 13.14 -6.34 5.24
N ASP A 197 13.95 -6.43 6.30
CA ASP A 197 14.36 -7.72 6.86
C ASP A 197 13.15 -8.50 7.41
N GLU A 198 12.23 -7.78 8.04
CA GLU A 198 11.01 -8.29 8.68
C GLU A 198 9.91 -8.70 7.69
N THR A 199 10.05 -8.39 6.39
CA THR A 199 9.03 -8.75 5.40
C THR A 199 9.11 -10.23 5.03
N PRO A 200 8.03 -11.01 5.22
CA PRO A 200 8.04 -12.47 5.07
C PRO A 200 7.83 -12.90 3.61
N ILE A 201 8.80 -12.59 2.77
CA ILE A 201 8.84 -13.00 1.36
C ILE A 201 10.17 -13.66 1.03
N SER A 202 10.20 -14.38 -0.10
CA SER A 202 11.38 -15.07 -0.61
C SER A 202 12.54 -14.09 -0.82
N GLU A 203 13.77 -14.54 -0.53
CA GLU A 203 14.97 -13.74 -0.78
C GLU A 203 15.11 -13.38 -2.27
N ALA A 204 14.66 -14.26 -3.17
CA ALA A 204 14.63 -14.00 -4.60
C ALA A 204 13.77 -12.76 -4.95
N PHE A 205 12.62 -12.59 -4.30
CA PHE A 205 11.76 -11.41 -4.50
C PHE A 205 12.46 -10.13 -4.02
N LYS A 206 13.09 -10.15 -2.84
CA LYS A 206 13.84 -9.00 -2.30
C LYS A 206 14.98 -8.61 -3.23
N LEU A 207 15.75 -9.58 -3.71
CA LEU A 207 16.85 -9.36 -4.65
C LEU A 207 16.37 -8.85 -6.01
N ALA A 208 15.22 -9.33 -6.50
CA ALA A 208 14.65 -8.83 -7.75
C ALA A 208 14.36 -7.32 -7.69
N ILE A 209 13.84 -6.82 -6.56
CA ILE A 209 13.64 -5.37 -6.35
C ILE A 209 14.98 -4.63 -6.29
N ILE A 210 15.93 -5.12 -5.50
CA ILE A 210 17.25 -4.48 -5.34
C ILE A 210 17.98 -4.37 -6.68
N ASN A 211 17.86 -5.40 -7.53
CA ASN A 211 18.49 -5.45 -8.85
C ASN A 211 17.70 -4.71 -9.94
N ALA A 212 16.48 -4.23 -9.66
CA ALA A 212 15.68 -3.48 -10.61
C ALA A 212 16.34 -2.13 -10.96
N ASN A 213 16.07 -1.63 -12.16
CA ASN A 213 16.37 -0.28 -12.60
C ASN A 213 15.06 0.49 -12.88
N ASP A 214 15.18 1.74 -13.30
CA ASP A 214 14.07 2.65 -13.61
C ASP A 214 13.09 2.09 -14.66
N THR A 215 13.57 1.25 -15.58
CA THR A 215 12.76 0.66 -16.66
C THR A 215 12.31 -0.79 -16.39
N SER A 216 12.57 -1.33 -15.20
CA SER A 216 12.30 -2.74 -14.89
C SER A 216 10.82 -3.07 -14.67
N THR A 217 9.95 -2.09 -14.44
CA THR A 217 8.50 -2.35 -14.27
C THR A 217 7.72 -2.20 -15.58
N THR A 218 6.55 -2.80 -15.62
CA THR A 218 5.56 -2.65 -16.70
C THR A 218 4.14 -2.82 -16.14
N VAL A 219 3.12 -2.57 -16.96
CA VAL A 219 1.71 -2.66 -16.59
C VAL A 219 0.97 -3.67 -17.48
N THR A 220 0.31 -4.63 -16.85
CA THR A 220 -0.59 -5.61 -17.48
C THR A 220 -2.05 -5.25 -17.19
N GLY A 221 -3.00 -5.83 -17.93
CA GLY A 221 -4.43 -5.79 -17.57
C GLY A 221 -5.12 -4.47 -17.86
N GLN A 222 -4.49 -3.60 -18.66
CA GLN A 222 -5.05 -2.30 -19.04
C GLN A 222 -6.33 -2.47 -19.88
N ARG A 223 -6.36 -3.44 -20.81
CA ARG A 223 -7.55 -3.70 -21.64
C ARG A 223 -8.68 -4.33 -20.82
N ALA A 224 -8.32 -5.13 -19.83
CA ALA A 224 -9.28 -5.75 -18.91
C ALA A 224 -9.86 -4.76 -17.88
N GLY A 225 -9.34 -3.53 -17.78
CA GLY A 225 -9.78 -2.52 -16.82
C GLY A 225 -9.32 -2.78 -15.38
N ALA A 226 -8.33 -3.66 -15.19
CA ALA A 226 -7.74 -3.99 -13.90
C ALA A 226 -6.20 -3.92 -14.02
N PRO A 227 -5.62 -2.72 -14.25
CA PRO A 227 -4.21 -2.59 -14.51
C PRO A 227 -3.37 -2.94 -13.29
N VAL A 228 -2.32 -3.73 -13.48
CA VAL A 228 -1.39 -4.17 -12.43
C VAL A 228 0.04 -3.85 -12.84
N ARG A 229 0.78 -3.17 -11.95
CA ARG A 229 2.21 -2.92 -12.11
C ARG A 229 3.06 -3.96 -11.40
N SER A 230 4.01 -4.53 -12.14
CA SER A 230 5.00 -5.48 -11.63
C SER A 230 6.35 -5.31 -12.34
N LEU A 231 7.40 -5.95 -11.81
CA LEU A 231 8.63 -6.15 -12.58
C LEU A 231 8.34 -6.98 -13.84
N LYS A 232 9.10 -6.71 -14.90
CA LYS A 232 9.12 -7.50 -16.14
C LYS A 232 9.77 -8.85 -15.86
N ASN A 233 9.16 -9.90 -16.38
CA ASN A 233 9.68 -11.26 -16.42
C ASN A 233 9.02 -12.03 -17.58
N PRO A 234 9.43 -13.28 -17.89
CA PRO A 234 8.87 -14.04 -18.99
C PRO A 234 7.34 -14.19 -18.97
N MET A 235 6.72 -14.42 -17.80
CA MET A 235 5.26 -14.52 -17.70
C MET A 235 4.56 -13.20 -17.99
N ILE A 236 5.07 -12.08 -17.47
CA ILE A 236 4.52 -10.75 -17.69
C ILE A 236 4.68 -10.32 -19.16
N GLU A 237 5.82 -10.62 -19.80
CA GLU A 237 6.02 -10.36 -21.23
C GLU A 237 5.04 -11.18 -22.09
N LYS A 238 4.84 -12.45 -21.75
CA LYS A 238 3.84 -13.31 -22.39
C LYS A 238 2.42 -12.78 -22.21
N TYR A 239 2.09 -12.29 -21.01
CA TYR A 239 0.79 -11.68 -20.74
C TYR A 239 0.55 -10.48 -21.67
N ILE A 240 1.53 -9.57 -21.77
CA ILE A 240 1.41 -8.36 -22.59
C ILE A 240 1.23 -8.71 -24.07
N ALA A 241 1.98 -9.70 -24.58
CA ALA A 241 1.84 -10.17 -25.96
C ALA A 241 0.43 -10.71 -26.23
N LEU A 242 -0.10 -11.57 -25.35
CA LEU A 242 -1.45 -12.11 -25.48
C LEU A 242 -2.54 -11.03 -25.35
N GLU A 243 -2.37 -10.08 -24.42
CA GLU A 243 -3.27 -8.95 -24.27
C GLU A 243 -3.30 -8.07 -25.54
N ALA A 244 -2.14 -7.86 -26.18
CA ALA A 244 -2.04 -7.14 -27.44
C ALA A 244 -2.71 -7.89 -28.62
N ASP A 245 -2.59 -9.22 -28.64
CA ASP A 245 -3.21 -10.09 -29.65
C ASP A 245 -4.71 -10.30 -29.44
N GLY A 246 -5.29 -9.72 -28.38
CA GLY A 246 -6.72 -9.76 -28.12
C GLY A 246 -7.20 -11.03 -27.41
N ALA A 247 -6.32 -11.69 -26.65
CA ALA A 247 -6.68 -12.82 -25.80
C ALA A 247 -7.86 -12.48 -24.86
N THR A 248 -8.66 -13.50 -24.58
CA THR A 248 -9.79 -13.42 -23.66
C THR A 248 -9.34 -13.27 -22.21
N TRP A 249 -10.25 -12.81 -21.35
CA TRP A 249 -9.95 -12.66 -19.92
C TRP A 249 -9.58 -14.01 -19.28
N ASP A 250 -10.28 -15.10 -19.60
CA ASP A 250 -10.01 -16.45 -19.09
C ASP A 250 -8.60 -16.95 -19.47
N GLU A 251 -8.10 -16.59 -20.66
CA GLU A 251 -6.74 -16.95 -21.10
C GLU A 251 -5.67 -16.19 -20.32
N LEU A 252 -5.91 -14.89 -20.09
CA LEU A 252 -5.02 -14.02 -19.32
C LEU A 252 -5.03 -14.38 -17.82
N GLU A 253 -6.21 -14.69 -17.26
CA GLU A 253 -6.38 -15.07 -15.85
C GLU A 253 -5.58 -16.33 -15.50
N LYS A 254 -5.59 -17.34 -16.38
CA LYS A 254 -4.82 -18.58 -16.19
C LYS A 254 -3.32 -18.35 -15.99
N LEU A 255 -2.75 -17.29 -16.57
CA LEU A 255 -1.33 -16.96 -16.39
C LEU A 255 -1.04 -16.34 -15.03
N VAL A 256 -1.96 -15.50 -14.54
CA VAL A 256 -1.74 -14.70 -13.34
C VAL A 256 -2.31 -15.34 -12.07
N LEU A 257 -3.13 -16.39 -12.21
CA LEU A 257 -3.71 -17.11 -11.08
C LEU A 257 -2.59 -17.64 -10.15
N HIS A 258 -2.66 -17.25 -8.87
CA HIS A 258 -1.65 -17.55 -7.83
C HIS A 258 -0.21 -17.06 -8.12
N SER A 259 0.01 -16.29 -9.19
CA SER A 259 1.35 -15.83 -9.59
C SER A 259 2.05 -14.98 -8.52
N LEU A 260 1.31 -14.16 -7.76
CA LEU A 260 1.90 -13.40 -6.65
C LEU A 260 2.53 -14.34 -5.61
N SER A 261 1.88 -15.45 -5.29
CA SER A 261 2.35 -16.39 -4.28
C SER A 261 3.55 -17.21 -4.76
N LYS A 262 3.56 -17.58 -6.05
CA LYS A 262 4.74 -18.20 -6.68
C LYS A 262 5.98 -17.32 -6.54
N ALA A 263 5.87 -16.02 -6.78
CA ALA A 263 6.98 -15.11 -6.56
C ALA A 263 7.29 -14.91 -5.07
N ALA A 264 6.28 -14.51 -4.29
CA ALA A 264 6.45 -14.05 -2.92
C ALA A 264 6.91 -15.15 -1.97
N PHE A 265 6.48 -16.40 -2.15
CA PHE A 265 6.77 -17.48 -1.20
C PHE A 265 7.63 -18.59 -1.81
N ASP A 266 7.40 -18.95 -3.07
CA ASP A 266 8.13 -20.05 -3.73
C ASP A 266 9.43 -19.58 -4.41
N GLY A 267 9.61 -18.26 -4.57
CA GLY A 267 10.80 -17.69 -5.22
C GLY A 267 10.83 -17.83 -6.75
N ASP A 268 9.70 -18.19 -7.38
CA ASP A 268 9.58 -18.30 -8.83
C ASP A 268 9.46 -16.90 -9.46
N MET A 269 10.61 -16.37 -9.88
CA MET A 269 10.72 -15.04 -10.51
C MET A 269 10.37 -15.05 -12.00
N GLU A 270 10.19 -16.22 -12.62
CA GLU A 270 9.87 -16.35 -14.05
C GLU A 270 8.37 -16.40 -14.31
N ASN A 271 7.64 -17.13 -13.48
CA ASN A 271 6.18 -17.34 -13.60
C ASN A 271 5.37 -16.65 -12.49
N GLY A 272 6.04 -15.95 -11.59
CA GLY A 272 5.40 -15.19 -10.53
C GLY A 272 5.14 -13.73 -10.90
N SER A 273 4.28 -13.06 -10.14
CA SER A 273 3.99 -11.63 -10.28
C SER A 273 4.72 -10.84 -9.20
N ILE A 274 5.83 -10.19 -9.57
CA ILE A 274 6.63 -9.36 -8.67
C ILE A 274 6.05 -7.94 -8.64
N MET A 275 4.92 -7.75 -7.93
CA MET A 275 4.25 -6.46 -7.82
C MET A 275 5.15 -5.43 -7.11
N ALA A 276 5.60 -4.42 -7.85
CA ALA A 276 6.52 -3.38 -7.37
C ALA A 276 6.29 -2.09 -8.17
N GLY A 277 6.47 -0.94 -7.53
CA GLY A 277 6.34 0.37 -8.15
C GLY A 277 7.60 0.76 -8.93
N GLU A 278 7.50 1.82 -9.74
CA GLU A 278 8.63 2.35 -10.53
C GLU A 278 9.84 2.73 -9.66
N ILE A 279 9.59 3.06 -8.39
CA ILE A 279 10.62 3.40 -7.42
C ILE A 279 11.58 2.25 -7.08
N ALA A 280 11.30 1.02 -7.52
CA ALA A 280 12.20 -0.14 -7.35
C ALA A 280 13.63 0.17 -7.82
N GLY A 281 13.78 0.93 -8.91
CA GLY A 281 15.08 1.33 -9.45
C GLY A 281 15.96 2.13 -8.48
N LEU A 282 15.36 2.78 -7.48
CA LEU A 282 16.07 3.57 -6.46
C LEU A 282 16.49 2.73 -5.24
N ILE A 283 15.84 1.59 -5.02
CA ILE A 283 16.05 0.75 -3.85
C ILE A 283 17.23 -0.18 -4.11
N LYS A 284 18.29 -0.08 -3.30
CA LYS A 284 19.56 -0.78 -3.52
C LYS A 284 20.06 -1.57 -2.31
N THR A 285 19.36 -1.50 -1.20
CA THR A 285 19.77 -2.15 0.05
C THR A 285 18.56 -2.76 0.74
N ARG A 286 18.83 -3.83 1.49
CA ARG A 286 17.94 -4.31 2.55
C ARG A 286 18.36 -3.69 3.88
N ARG A 287 17.40 -3.45 4.75
CA ARG A 287 17.63 -2.93 6.11
C ARG A 287 16.38 -3.16 6.98
N PRO A 288 16.52 -3.15 8.31
CA PRO A 288 15.38 -3.30 9.22
C PRO A 288 14.36 -2.17 9.04
N VAL A 289 13.07 -2.48 9.27
CA VAL A 289 11.94 -1.53 9.19
C VAL A 289 12.23 -0.24 9.95
N LYS A 290 12.76 -0.35 11.17
CA LYS A 290 13.09 0.82 12.00
C LYS A 290 14.06 1.75 11.29
N GLN A 291 15.11 1.19 10.70
CA GLN A 291 16.11 1.97 9.98
C GLN A 291 15.53 2.58 8.70
N ILE A 292 14.66 1.86 7.98
CA ILE A 292 13.93 2.42 6.81
C ILE A 292 13.23 3.71 7.20
N ILE A 293 12.42 3.67 8.27
CA ILE A 293 11.61 4.81 8.69
C ILE A 293 12.49 5.96 9.19
N GLU A 294 13.48 5.68 10.03
CA GLU A 294 14.38 6.71 10.56
C GLU A 294 15.16 7.41 9.43
N ASP A 295 15.72 6.65 8.49
CA ASP A 295 16.48 7.20 7.38
C ASP A 295 15.61 8.05 6.45
N LEU A 296 14.37 7.60 6.15
CA LEU A 296 13.41 8.37 5.33
C LEU A 296 13.19 9.77 5.90
N PHE A 297 12.88 9.88 7.19
CA PHE A 297 12.56 11.17 7.81
C PHE A 297 13.80 12.01 8.12
N GLN A 298 14.94 11.40 8.45
CA GLN A 298 16.20 12.13 8.61
C GLN A 298 16.68 12.73 7.29
N GLU A 299 16.56 11.99 6.18
CA GLU A 299 16.87 12.52 4.85
C GLU A 299 15.86 13.59 4.43
N ALA A 300 14.55 13.36 4.63
CA ALA A 300 13.52 14.35 4.31
C ALA A 300 13.76 15.69 5.02
N HIS A 301 14.13 15.65 6.31
CA HIS A 301 14.46 16.85 7.07
C HIS A 301 15.63 17.62 6.45
N ARG A 302 16.71 16.91 6.05
CA ARG A 302 17.85 17.53 5.36
C ARG A 302 17.47 18.13 4.00
N VAL A 303 16.62 17.44 3.23
CA VAL A 303 16.14 17.94 1.93
C VAL A 303 15.35 19.23 2.10
N ILE A 304 14.41 19.27 3.05
CA ILE A 304 13.59 20.46 3.34
C ILE A 304 14.46 21.64 3.75
N GLN A 305 15.41 21.44 4.68
CA GLN A 305 16.34 22.49 5.11
C GLN A 305 17.19 23.04 3.96
N ASN A 306 17.57 22.20 3.00
CA ASN A 306 18.33 22.64 1.83
C ASN A 306 17.47 23.42 0.84
N LEU A 307 16.18 23.09 0.70
CA LEU A 307 15.25 23.85 -0.15
C LEU A 307 14.98 25.25 0.41
N GLU A 308 14.90 25.43 1.73
CA GLU A 308 14.71 26.75 2.36
C GLU A 308 15.91 27.69 2.19
N ARG A 309 17.10 27.14 1.90
CA ARG A 309 18.34 27.91 1.74
C ARG A 309 18.58 28.41 0.32
N ASN A 310 17.87 27.86 -0.67
CA ASN A 310 18.00 28.22 -2.09
C ASN A 310 16.85 29.12 -2.53
#